data_AF-G9MS17-F1
#
_entry.id   AF-G9MS17-F1
#
_cell.length_a   1.000
_cell.length_b   1.000
_cell.length_c   1.000
_cell.angle_alpha   90.00
_cell.angle_beta   90.00
_cell.angle_gamma   90.00
#
_symmetry.space_group_name_H-M   'P 1'
#
loop_
_entity.id
_entity.type
_entity.pdbx_description
1 polymer ?
#
loop_
_entity_poly.entity_id
_entity_poly.type
_entity_poly.pdbx_seq_one_letter_code
_entity_poly.pdbx_strand_id
1 'polypeptide(L)'
;MAPLKDITSLPVAKSINSQLLNSSAAEFRKSQPSTSGQPYDKIVVGAAILQYASDSAPKMPQILLLKRTSHEAYFPNVFELPSGKVDPDDPTLKHALFREVNEETGLGVAEILAELKPMIYTTEKTVTGATGEKDVISKSAIQLNYVVLVSPGDVKLNADEHSESCWASEGELDMLDITDAMRVVIREAFQWASSQ
;
A
#
# COMPACT_ATOMS: atom_id res chain seq x y z
N MET A 1 -35.00 -16.67 -3.23
CA MET A 1 -33.53 -16.69 -3.35
C MET A 1 -33.18 -16.38 -4.79
N ALA A 2 -32.73 -15.17 -5.07
CA ALA A 2 -32.23 -14.82 -6.39
C ALA A 2 -30.81 -15.38 -6.56
N PRO A 3 -30.44 -15.92 -7.73
CA PRO A 3 -29.10 -16.46 -7.96
C PRO A 3 -28.08 -15.31 -8.01
N LEU A 4 -26.95 -15.53 -7.35
CA LEU A 4 -25.76 -14.66 -7.40
C LEU A 4 -25.33 -14.57 -8.88
N LYS A 5 -25.46 -13.38 -9.46
CA LYS A 5 -25.02 -13.10 -10.82
C LYS A 5 -23.50 -13.07 -10.88
N ASP A 6 -22.95 -13.87 -11.78
CA ASP A 6 -21.65 -13.77 -12.46
C ASP A 6 -20.65 -12.79 -11.84
N ILE A 7 -19.82 -13.32 -10.92
CA ILE A 7 -18.54 -12.71 -10.58
C ILE A 7 -17.64 -12.93 -11.80
N THR A 8 -17.75 -12.02 -12.76
CA THR A 8 -16.76 -11.90 -13.84
C THR A 8 -15.39 -11.71 -13.18
N SER A 9 -14.46 -12.63 -13.43
CA SER A 9 -13.10 -12.57 -12.89
C SER A 9 -12.46 -11.26 -13.36
N LEU A 10 -12.34 -10.31 -12.44
CA LEU A 10 -11.57 -9.09 -12.68
C LEU A 10 -10.15 -9.49 -13.09
N PRO A 11 -9.55 -8.86 -14.11
CA PRO A 11 -8.17 -9.15 -14.48
C PRO A 11 -7.27 -8.93 -13.27
N VAL A 12 -6.52 -9.99 -12.94
CA VAL A 12 -5.67 -10.10 -11.77
C VAL A 12 -4.42 -9.26 -12.02
N ALA A 13 -4.35 -8.08 -11.40
CA ALA A 13 -3.33 -7.05 -11.62
C ALA A 13 -3.18 -6.58 -13.09
N LYS A 14 -2.58 -5.41 -13.28
CA LYS A 14 -2.33 -4.85 -14.63
C LYS A 14 -0.84 -4.88 -14.95
N SER A 15 -0.54 -4.93 -16.25
CA SER A 15 0.79 -4.56 -16.74
C SER A 15 1.19 -3.21 -16.16
N ILE A 16 2.42 -3.10 -15.68
CA ILE A 16 2.94 -1.91 -15.00
C ILE A 16 2.82 -0.70 -15.93
N ASN A 17 2.17 0.37 -15.47
CA ASN A 17 2.22 1.65 -16.15
C ASN A 17 3.59 2.32 -15.93
N SER A 18 4.56 1.95 -16.78
CA SER A 18 5.94 2.43 -16.68
C SER A 18 6.06 3.95 -16.81
N GLN A 19 5.18 4.59 -17.57
CA GLN A 19 5.18 6.05 -17.70
C GLN A 19 4.77 6.71 -16.36
N LEU A 20 3.73 6.19 -15.73
CA LEU A 20 3.24 6.71 -14.45
C LEU A 20 4.28 6.50 -13.34
N LEU A 21 4.87 5.31 -13.28
CA LEU A 21 5.87 4.95 -12.28
C LEU A 21 7.15 5.82 -12.37
N ASN A 22 7.49 6.28 -13.57
CA ASN A 22 8.60 7.20 -13.82
C ASN A 22 8.19 8.69 -13.76
N SER A 23 6.97 9.01 -13.36
CA SER A 23 6.53 10.39 -13.17
C SER A 23 6.86 10.90 -11.77
N SER A 24 7.12 12.20 -11.67
CA SER A 24 7.15 12.92 -10.39
C SER A 24 5.75 13.08 -9.81
N ALA A 25 5.65 13.41 -8.52
CA ALA A 25 4.37 13.73 -7.88
C ALA A 25 3.62 14.88 -8.58
N ALA A 26 4.34 15.86 -9.14
CA ALA A 26 3.73 16.98 -9.86
C ALA A 26 3.15 16.56 -11.21
N GLU A 27 3.83 15.69 -11.95
CA GLU A 27 3.36 15.13 -13.22
C GLU A 27 2.17 14.18 -13.03
N PHE A 28 2.22 13.36 -11.98
CA PHE A 28 1.08 12.52 -11.59
C PHE A 28 -0.16 13.38 -11.34
N ARG A 29 -0.06 14.43 -10.51
CA ARG A 29 -1.19 15.33 -10.20
C ARG A 29 -1.79 16.01 -11.44
N LYS A 30 -0.97 16.27 -12.47
CA LYS A 30 -1.44 16.86 -13.73
C LYS A 30 -2.15 15.85 -14.63
N SER A 31 -1.75 14.58 -14.59
CA SER A 31 -2.23 13.54 -15.51
C SER A 31 -3.30 12.62 -14.94
N GLN A 32 -3.42 12.55 -13.61
CA GLN A 32 -4.35 11.68 -12.90
C GLN A 32 -5.18 12.50 -11.89
N PRO A 33 -6.18 13.26 -12.35
CA PRO A 33 -7.10 13.93 -11.46
C PRO A 33 -7.96 12.91 -10.69
N SER A 34 -8.39 13.28 -9.49
CA SER A 34 -9.36 12.49 -8.74
C SER A 34 -10.74 12.51 -9.42
N THR A 35 -11.68 11.72 -8.90
CA THR A 35 -13.06 11.66 -9.39
C THR A 35 -13.78 13.02 -9.39
N SER A 36 -13.37 13.96 -8.53
CA SER A 36 -13.91 15.33 -8.50
C SER A 36 -13.26 16.27 -9.54
N GLY A 37 -12.33 15.76 -10.34
CA GLY A 37 -11.53 16.55 -11.29
C GLY A 37 -10.37 17.32 -10.65
N GLN A 38 -10.22 17.27 -9.32
CA GLN A 38 -9.14 17.94 -8.59
C GLN A 38 -7.94 17.00 -8.38
N PRO A 39 -6.70 17.52 -8.32
CA PRO A 39 -5.54 16.72 -7.94
C PRO A 39 -5.69 16.14 -6.52
N TYR A 40 -5.13 14.95 -6.29
CA TYR A 40 -5.06 14.38 -4.94
C TYR A 40 -4.13 15.20 -4.04
N ASP A 41 -4.55 15.42 -2.79
CA ASP A 41 -3.72 16.10 -1.79
C ASP A 41 -2.49 15.26 -1.45
N LYS A 42 -2.70 13.95 -1.27
CA LYS A 42 -1.66 12.96 -0.95
C LYS A 42 -1.55 11.89 -2.04
N ILE A 43 -0.31 11.56 -2.40
CA ILE A 43 0.02 10.39 -3.20
C ILE A 43 0.85 9.49 -2.30
N VAL A 44 0.46 8.23 -2.20
CA VAL A 44 1.11 7.21 -1.39
C VAL A 44 1.48 6.06 -2.31
N VAL A 45 2.58 5.38 -2.03
CA VAL A 45 3.03 4.18 -2.75
C VAL A 45 3.09 3.03 -1.76
N GLY A 46 2.57 1.86 -2.14
CA GLY A 46 2.54 0.66 -1.32
C GLY A 46 3.16 -0.54 -2.00
N ALA A 47 3.84 -1.39 -1.22
CA ALA A 47 4.56 -2.56 -1.70
C ALA A 47 3.92 -3.86 -1.17
N ALA A 48 3.32 -4.63 -2.06
CA ALA A 48 2.98 -6.03 -1.80
C ALA A 48 4.23 -6.89 -1.99
N ILE A 49 4.93 -7.17 -0.89
CA ILE A 49 6.12 -8.01 -0.87
C ILE A 49 5.69 -9.44 -0.58
N LEU A 50 5.86 -10.34 -1.56
CA LEU A 50 5.49 -11.74 -1.45
C LEU A 50 6.72 -12.62 -1.27
N GLN A 51 6.59 -13.63 -0.41
CA GLN A 51 7.54 -14.75 -0.32
C GLN A 51 6.78 -16.08 -0.42
N TYR A 52 7.51 -17.14 -0.71
CA TYR A 52 6.98 -18.49 -0.74
C TYR A 52 7.65 -19.29 0.38
N ALA A 53 6.89 -19.74 1.37
CA ALA A 53 7.41 -20.56 2.45
C ALA A 53 8.11 -21.81 1.86
N SER A 54 9.39 -22.01 2.21
CA SER A 54 10.24 -23.03 1.57
C SER A 54 9.85 -24.46 1.94
N ASP A 55 9.14 -24.64 3.06
CA ASP A 55 9.04 -25.94 3.74
C ASP A 55 7.63 -26.56 3.71
N SER A 56 6.66 -25.88 3.11
CA SER A 56 5.28 -26.37 2.98
C SER A 56 4.98 -26.64 1.51
N ALA A 57 4.70 -27.89 1.15
CA ALA A 57 4.09 -28.23 -0.14
C ALA A 57 2.57 -28.35 0.05
N PRO A 58 1.74 -27.63 -0.72
CA PRO A 58 2.08 -26.64 -1.76
C PRO A 58 2.64 -25.32 -1.18
N LYS A 59 3.54 -24.68 -1.94
CA LYS A 59 4.15 -23.38 -1.58
C LYS A 59 3.08 -22.30 -1.54
N MET A 60 2.55 -22.03 -0.36
CA MET A 60 1.59 -20.96 -0.17
C MET A 60 2.32 -19.62 -0.11
N PRO A 61 1.88 -18.61 -0.88
CA PRO A 61 2.43 -17.27 -0.76
C PRO A 61 2.12 -16.70 0.63
N GLN A 62 3.07 -15.93 1.16
CA GLN A 62 2.88 -15.06 2.31
C GLN A 62 3.25 -13.64 1.91
N ILE A 63 2.56 -12.66 2.49
CA ILE A 63 2.79 -11.24 2.25
C ILE A 63 3.34 -10.58 3.52
N LEU A 64 4.29 -9.66 3.37
CA LEU A 64 4.79 -8.87 4.49
C LEU A 64 3.76 -7.80 4.86
N LEU A 65 3.38 -7.75 6.13
CA LEU A 65 2.53 -6.71 6.71
C LEU A 65 3.22 -6.08 7.91
N LEU A 66 3.04 -4.77 8.06
CA LEU A 66 3.60 -3.97 9.14
C LEU A 66 2.46 -3.45 10.02
N LYS A 67 2.63 -3.51 11.34
CA LYS A 67 1.67 -3.00 12.31
C LYS A 67 2.01 -1.58 12.72
N ARG A 68 1.12 -0.64 12.39
CA ARG A 68 1.24 0.77 12.79
C ARG A 68 1.41 0.90 14.31
N THR A 69 2.27 1.81 14.77
CA THR A 69 2.44 2.05 16.21
C THR A 69 1.14 2.52 16.86
N SER A 70 1.05 2.36 18.18
CA SER A 70 -0.14 2.75 18.95
C SER A 70 -0.37 4.25 19.03
N HIS A 71 0.67 5.06 18.73
CA HIS A 71 0.62 6.51 18.79
C HIS A 71 0.38 7.16 17.42
N GLU A 72 0.18 6.35 16.38
CA GLU A 72 -0.24 6.84 15.07
C GLU A 72 -1.59 7.55 15.14
N ALA A 73 -1.67 8.71 14.49
CA ALA A 73 -2.88 9.53 14.52
C ALA A 73 -4.05 8.87 13.76
N TYR A 74 -3.73 8.03 12.79
CA TYR A 74 -4.70 7.31 11.96
C TYR A 74 -4.43 5.81 12.03
N PHE A 75 -5.49 5.05 12.31
CA PHE A 75 -5.46 3.58 12.35
C PHE A 75 -4.33 2.99 13.22
N PRO A 76 -4.17 3.42 14.49
CA PRO A 76 -3.14 2.86 15.36
C PRO A 76 -3.35 1.34 15.57
N ASN A 77 -2.27 0.58 15.66
CA ASN A 77 -2.26 -0.89 15.81
C ASN A 77 -2.86 -1.69 14.64
N VAL A 78 -3.15 -1.05 13.50
CA VAL A 78 -3.66 -1.72 12.31
C VAL A 78 -2.50 -2.16 11.42
N PHE A 79 -2.63 -3.33 10.79
CA PHE A 79 -1.68 -3.87 9.83
C PHE A 79 -1.93 -3.32 8.40
N GLU A 80 -0.85 -3.04 7.71
CA GLU A 80 -0.83 -2.54 6.33
C GLU A 80 0.36 -3.09 5.53
N LEU A 81 0.32 -2.88 4.21
CA LEU A 81 1.52 -3.04 3.38
C LEU A 81 2.56 -1.99 3.78
N PRO A 82 3.87 -2.29 3.63
CA PRO A 82 4.87 -1.22 3.59
C PRO A 82 4.44 -0.14 2.61
N SER A 83 4.28 1.09 3.08
CA SER A 83 3.75 2.17 2.28
C SER A 83 4.00 3.54 2.89
N GLY A 84 4.32 4.50 2.04
CA GLY A 84 4.46 5.87 2.50
C GLY A 84 4.26 6.90 1.42
N LYS A 85 4.40 8.15 1.85
CA LYS A 85 4.01 9.30 1.04
C LYS A 85 5.08 9.58 0.00
N VAL A 86 4.65 9.82 -1.23
CA VAL A 86 5.54 10.38 -2.26
C VAL A 86 5.85 11.83 -1.89
N ASP A 87 7.12 12.09 -1.63
CA ASP A 87 7.60 13.40 -1.28
C ASP A 87 7.89 14.25 -2.52
N PRO A 88 7.82 15.60 -2.39
CA PRO A 88 8.08 16.49 -3.51
C PRO A 88 9.47 16.32 -4.13
N ASP A 89 10.44 15.87 -3.32
CA ASP A 89 11.84 15.71 -3.71
C ASP A 89 12.14 14.30 -4.23
N ASP A 90 11.19 13.35 -4.14
CA ASP A 90 11.32 12.05 -4.81
C ASP A 90 11.34 12.26 -6.33
N PRO A 91 12.39 11.83 -7.05
CA PRO A 91 12.47 12.04 -8.50
C PRO A 91 11.28 11.43 -9.25
N THR A 92 10.82 10.26 -8.81
CA THR A 92 9.67 9.57 -9.38
C THR A 92 8.91 8.76 -8.33
N LEU A 93 7.68 8.32 -8.66
CA LEU A 93 6.91 7.39 -7.80
C LEU A 93 7.69 6.09 -7.51
N LYS A 94 8.50 5.62 -8.47
CA LYS A 94 9.41 4.49 -8.29
C LYS A 94 10.41 4.72 -7.15
N HIS A 95 11.01 5.90 -7.11
CA HIS A 95 12.02 6.24 -6.10
C HIS A 95 11.38 6.31 -4.72
N ALA A 96 10.19 6.90 -4.62
CA ALA A 96 9.40 6.88 -3.38
C ALA A 96 9.14 5.44 -2.92
N LEU A 97 8.66 4.57 -3.81
CA LEU A 97 8.37 3.16 -3.45
C LEU A 97 9.61 2.45 -2.92
N PHE A 98 10.77 2.69 -3.53
CA PHE A 98 12.03 2.05 -3.13
C PHE A 98 12.53 2.59 -1.79
N ARG A 99 12.39 3.91 -1.58
CA ARG A 99 12.75 4.59 -0.33
C ARG A 99 11.88 4.09 0.82
N GLU A 100 10.56 4.14 0.67
CA GLU A 100 9.61 3.74 1.72
C GLU A 100 9.81 2.28 2.14
N VAL A 101 9.95 1.36 1.17
CA VAL A 101 10.26 -0.05 1.51
C VAL A 101 11.56 -0.15 2.31
N ASN A 102 12.59 0.63 1.96
CA ASN A 102 13.86 0.58 2.67
C ASN A 102 13.78 1.19 4.07
N GLU A 103 13.12 2.33 4.21
CA GLU A 103 12.97 3.03 5.49
C GLU A 103 12.16 2.19 6.48
N GLU A 104 11.06 1.59 6.04
CA GLU A 104 10.14 0.85 6.91
C GLU A 104 10.57 -0.59 7.19
N THR A 105 11.33 -1.23 6.29
CA THR A 105 11.64 -2.67 6.39
C THR A 105 13.13 -3.01 6.32
N GLY A 106 13.99 -2.05 5.98
CA GLY A 106 15.41 -2.29 5.69
C GLY A 106 15.68 -3.10 4.42
N LEU A 107 14.65 -3.53 3.68
CA LEU A 107 14.79 -4.31 2.46
C LEU A 107 15.05 -3.42 1.24
N GLY A 108 15.64 -3.99 0.19
CA GLY A 108 15.85 -3.31 -1.08
C GLY A 108 14.98 -3.91 -2.18
N VAL A 109 14.20 -3.08 -2.87
CA VAL A 109 13.39 -3.53 -4.01
C VAL A 109 14.31 -3.87 -5.19
N ALA A 110 14.23 -5.12 -5.66
CA ALA A 110 14.97 -5.61 -6.82
C ALA A 110 14.18 -5.40 -8.13
N GLU A 111 12.87 -5.67 -8.09
CA GLU A 111 12.01 -5.58 -9.27
C GLU A 111 10.57 -5.21 -8.87
N ILE A 112 9.86 -4.48 -9.74
CA ILE A 112 8.42 -4.27 -9.64
C ILE A 112 7.78 -5.18 -10.67
N LEU A 113 6.88 -6.04 -10.23
CA LEU A 113 6.35 -7.15 -11.04
C LEU A 113 4.96 -6.84 -11.60
N ALA A 114 4.12 -6.14 -10.84
CA ALA A 114 2.76 -5.80 -11.25
C ALA A 114 2.21 -4.57 -10.53
N GLU A 115 1.19 -3.97 -11.13
CA GLU A 115 0.38 -2.91 -10.52
C GLU A 115 -0.95 -3.49 -10.01
N LEU A 116 -1.23 -3.24 -8.73
CA LEU A 116 -2.50 -3.58 -8.08
C LEU A 116 -3.44 -2.37 -8.12
N LYS A 117 -4.70 -2.57 -7.73
CA LYS A 117 -5.66 -1.45 -7.71
C LYS A 117 -5.21 -0.36 -6.74
N PRO A 118 -5.41 0.91 -7.13
CA PRO A 118 -5.21 2.01 -6.21
C PRO A 118 -6.27 1.99 -5.12
N MET A 119 -5.86 2.35 -3.91
CA MET A 119 -6.78 2.61 -2.80
C MET A 119 -6.98 4.13 -2.68
N ILE A 120 -8.23 4.58 -2.75
CA ILE A 120 -8.59 6.01 -2.62
C ILE A 120 -9.31 6.20 -1.29
N TYR A 121 -8.88 7.17 -0.50
CA TYR A 121 -9.44 7.44 0.82
C TYR A 121 -9.24 8.90 1.22
N THR A 122 -9.86 9.30 2.32
CA THR A 122 -9.79 10.65 2.85
C THR A 122 -9.20 10.61 4.26
N THR A 123 -8.35 11.57 4.58
CA THR A 123 -7.78 11.77 5.91
C THR A 123 -8.21 13.11 6.47
N GLU A 124 -8.63 13.16 7.73
CA GLU A 124 -9.11 14.39 8.38
C GLU A 124 -8.17 14.80 9.49
N LYS A 125 -7.63 16.02 9.44
CA LYS A 125 -6.76 16.57 10.48
C LYS A 125 -7.42 17.76 11.14
N THR A 126 -7.58 17.71 12.46
CA THR A 126 -7.97 18.87 13.23
C THR A 126 -6.78 19.81 13.37
N VAL A 127 -6.95 21.04 12.90
CA VAL A 127 -5.98 22.13 13.06
C VAL A 127 -6.55 23.12 14.06
N THR A 128 -5.71 23.55 15.00
CA THR A 128 -6.08 24.60 15.95
C THR A 128 -5.49 25.92 15.47
N GLY A 129 -6.35 26.87 15.16
CA GLY A 129 -5.98 28.23 14.77
C GLY A 129 -5.34 29.01 15.91
N ALA A 130 -4.71 30.14 15.59
CA ALA A 130 -3.99 30.97 16.56
C ALA A 130 -4.88 31.50 17.71
N THR A 131 -6.20 31.56 17.49
CA THR A 131 -7.22 32.00 18.45
C THR A 131 -7.83 30.85 19.25
N GLY A 132 -7.38 29.60 19.04
CA GLY A 132 -7.91 28.41 19.69
C GLY A 132 -9.12 27.76 18.99
N GLU A 133 -9.57 28.32 17.87
CA GLU A 133 -10.59 27.71 17.01
C GLU A 133 -10.08 26.40 16.41
N LYS A 134 -10.96 25.40 16.28
CA LYS A 134 -10.61 24.08 15.73
C LYS A 134 -11.31 23.90 14.39
N ASP A 135 -10.52 23.78 13.34
CA ASP A 135 -10.99 23.45 12.00
C ASP A 135 -10.61 22.02 11.64
N VAL A 136 -11.49 21.32 10.91
CA VAL A 136 -11.20 20.00 10.36
C VAL A 136 -10.83 20.15 8.90
N ILE A 137 -9.59 19.83 8.57
CA ILE A 137 -9.10 19.81 7.19
C ILE A 137 -9.19 18.39 6.67
N SER A 138 -10.02 18.20 5.64
CA SER A 138 -10.17 16.95 4.91
C SER A 138 -9.22 16.92 3.71
N LYS A 139 -8.43 15.85 3.56
CA LYS A 139 -7.46 15.66 2.48
C LYS A 139 -7.68 14.33 1.77
N SER A 140 -7.82 14.39 0.46
CA SER A 140 -7.90 13.23 -0.43
C SER A 140 -6.54 12.55 -0.59
N ALA A 141 -6.54 11.22 -0.60
CA ALA A 141 -5.35 10.40 -0.80
C ALA A 141 -5.61 9.34 -1.86
N ILE A 142 -4.58 9.07 -2.66
CA ILE A 142 -4.48 7.88 -3.50
C ILE A 142 -3.23 7.11 -3.13
N GLN A 143 -3.39 5.83 -2.84
CA GLN A 143 -2.31 4.89 -2.63
C GLN A 143 -2.19 3.97 -3.85
N LEU A 144 -1.05 4.03 -4.51
CA LEU A 144 -0.69 3.22 -5.67
C LEU A 144 0.06 1.98 -5.17
N ASN A 145 -0.47 0.79 -5.46
CA ASN A 145 0.03 -0.45 -4.88
C ASN A 145 0.71 -1.30 -5.95
N TYR A 146 1.87 -1.88 -5.61
CA TYR A 146 2.67 -2.66 -6.54
C TYR A 146 3.10 -3.97 -5.91
N VAL A 147 3.09 -5.04 -6.70
CA VAL A 147 3.79 -6.27 -6.30
C VAL A 147 5.27 -6.07 -6.59
N VAL A 148 6.11 -6.34 -5.58
CA VAL A 148 7.55 -6.15 -5.70
C VAL A 148 8.33 -7.39 -5.27
N LEU A 149 9.44 -7.63 -5.95
CA LEU A 149 10.49 -8.54 -5.51
C LEU A 149 11.52 -7.74 -4.72
N VAL A 150 11.91 -8.26 -3.56
CA VAL A 150 12.97 -7.68 -2.73
C VAL A 150 14.22 -8.55 -2.75
N SER A 151 15.36 -7.93 -2.50
CA SER A 151 16.61 -8.64 -2.26
C SER A 151 16.52 -9.44 -0.96
N PRO A 152 17.20 -10.61 -0.86
CA PRO A 152 17.24 -11.37 0.38
C PRO A 152 17.78 -10.53 1.55
N GLY A 153 17.10 -10.60 2.70
CA GLY A 153 17.47 -9.88 3.91
C GLY A 153 16.44 -10.06 5.02
N ASP A 154 16.83 -9.66 6.22
CA ASP A 154 15.94 -9.64 7.39
C ASP A 154 15.15 -8.34 7.43
N VAL A 155 13.87 -8.44 7.81
CA VAL A 155 13.01 -7.28 8.05
C VAL A 155 13.50 -6.52 9.29
N LYS A 156 13.78 -5.23 9.12
CA LYS A 156 14.17 -4.29 10.18
C LYS A 156 13.21 -3.11 10.17
N LEU A 157 12.35 -3.06 11.18
CA LEU A 157 11.30 -2.05 11.23
C LEU A 157 11.82 -0.68 11.63
N ASN A 158 11.22 0.35 11.03
CA ASN A 158 11.24 1.68 11.61
C ASN A 158 10.35 1.70 12.87
N ALA A 159 10.96 1.71 14.05
CA ALA A 159 10.24 1.64 15.32
C ALA A 159 9.40 2.89 15.64
N ASP A 160 9.65 4.02 14.97
CA ASP A 160 8.85 5.23 15.13
C ASP A 160 7.48 5.10 14.45
N GLU A 161 7.39 4.31 13.36
CA GLU A 161 6.18 4.18 12.54
C GLU A 161 5.49 2.83 12.72
N HIS A 162 6.26 1.75 12.93
CA HIS A 162 5.75 0.39 13.07
C HIS A 162 6.27 -0.33 14.30
N SER A 163 5.39 -1.10 14.92
CA SER A 163 5.66 -1.82 16.17
C SER A 163 5.94 -3.31 15.97
N GLU A 164 5.48 -3.87 14.85
CA GLU A 164 5.56 -5.31 14.57
C GLU A 164 5.51 -5.54 13.04
N SER A 165 6.04 -6.67 12.60
CA SER A 165 5.91 -7.15 11.23
C SER A 165 5.55 -8.63 11.24
N CYS A 166 4.73 -9.07 10.29
CA CYS A 166 4.45 -10.48 10.09
C CYS A 166 4.43 -10.86 8.62
N TRP A 167 4.75 -12.13 8.35
CA TRP A 167 4.50 -12.75 7.06
C TRP A 167 3.18 -13.51 7.17
N ALA A 168 2.12 -12.95 6.57
CA ALA A 168 0.77 -13.50 6.66
C ALA A 168 0.41 -14.27 5.38
N SER A 169 -0.19 -15.44 5.52
CA SER A 169 -0.90 -16.13 4.44
C SER A 169 -2.31 -15.56 4.27
N GLU A 170 -2.98 -15.87 3.14
CA GLU A 170 -4.34 -15.39 2.88
C GLU A 170 -5.35 -15.83 3.96
N GLY A 171 -5.19 -17.04 4.51
CA GLY A 171 -6.06 -17.56 5.57
C GLY A 171 -5.85 -16.91 6.94
N GLU A 172 -4.72 -16.23 7.16
CA GLU A 172 -4.40 -15.56 8.42
C GLU A 172 -4.90 -14.11 8.47
N LEU A 173 -5.31 -13.54 7.34
CA LEU A 173 -5.74 -12.13 7.25
C LEU A 173 -6.91 -11.82 8.19
N ASP A 174 -7.83 -12.76 8.39
CA ASP A 174 -9.02 -12.55 9.22
C ASP A 174 -8.69 -12.52 10.73
N MET A 175 -7.47 -12.90 11.12
CA MET A 175 -6.95 -12.79 12.49
C MET A 175 -6.21 -11.47 12.73
N LEU A 176 -6.00 -10.67 11.68
CA LEU A 176 -5.26 -9.41 11.76
C LEU A 176 -6.22 -8.22 11.66
N ASP A 177 -5.95 -7.21 12.48
CA ASP A 177 -6.61 -5.90 12.39
C ASP A 177 -6.13 -5.20 11.12
N ILE A 178 -6.87 -5.36 10.03
CA ILE A 178 -6.59 -4.76 8.72
C ILE A 178 -7.87 -4.07 8.24
N THR A 179 -7.75 -2.84 7.73
CA THR A 179 -8.90 -2.13 7.16
C THR A 179 -9.50 -2.87 5.96
N ASP A 180 -10.81 -2.72 5.74
CA ASP A 180 -11.49 -3.39 4.61
C ASP A 180 -10.86 -3.01 3.26
N ALA A 181 -10.49 -1.74 3.08
CA ALA A 181 -9.89 -1.25 1.85
C ALA A 181 -8.51 -1.88 1.59
N MET A 182 -7.67 -1.98 2.63
CA MET A 182 -6.36 -2.63 2.53
C MET A 182 -6.50 -4.14 2.28
N ARG A 183 -7.48 -4.79 2.92
CA ARG A 183 -7.76 -6.22 2.74
C ARG A 183 -8.09 -6.56 1.28
N VAL A 184 -8.76 -5.66 0.55
CA VAL A 184 -9.03 -5.83 -0.89
C VAL A 184 -7.73 -5.85 -1.69
N VAL A 185 -6.80 -4.93 -1.42
CA VAL A 185 -5.50 -4.85 -2.11
C VAL A 185 -4.65 -6.09 -1.83
N ILE A 186 -4.59 -6.51 -0.56
CA ILE A 186 -3.84 -7.70 -0.14
C ILE A 186 -4.38 -8.96 -0.84
N ARG A 187 -5.71 -9.13 -0.90
CA ARG A 187 -6.33 -10.26 -1.62
C ARG A 187 -6.03 -10.22 -3.12
N GLU A 188 -5.98 -9.04 -3.72
CA GLU A 188 -5.56 -8.92 -5.14
C GLU A 188 -4.10 -9.36 -5.34
N ALA A 189 -3.20 -9.06 -4.40
CA ALA A 189 -1.82 -9.56 -4.44
C ALA A 189 -1.75 -11.09 -4.36
N PHE A 190 -2.57 -11.73 -3.52
CA PHE A 190 -2.66 -13.20 -3.46
C PHE A 190 -3.24 -13.83 -4.72
N GLN A 191 -4.26 -13.19 -5.32
CA GLN A 191 -4.78 -13.60 -6.61
C GLN A 191 -3.70 -13.53 -7.69
N TRP A 192 -2.90 -12.45 -7.70
CA TRP A 192 -1.76 -12.32 -8.62
C TRP A 192 -0.71 -13.41 -8.40
N ALA A 193 -0.37 -13.69 -7.14
CA ALA A 193 0.59 -14.74 -6.81
C ALA A 193 0.12 -16.13 -7.27
N SER A 194 -1.19 -16.37 -7.22
CA SER A 194 -1.82 -17.63 -7.64
C SER A 194 -1.97 -17.77 -9.15
N SER A 195 -1.80 -16.67 -9.90
CA SER A 195 -1.89 -16.66 -11.37
C SER A 195 -0.53 -16.71 -12.06
N GLN A 196 0.58 -16.74 -11.31
CA GLN A 196 1.94 -16.85 -11.85
C GLN A 196 2.32 -18.30 -12.19
#